data_AF-A0A2C9U5C8-F1
#
_entry.id   AF-A0A2C9U5C8-F1
#
_cell.length_a   1.000
_cell.length_b   1.000
_cell.length_c   1.000
_cell.angle_alpha   90.00
_cell.angle_beta   90.00
_cell.angle_gamma   90.00
#
_symmetry.space_group_name_H-M   'P 1'
#
loop_
_entity.id
_entity.type
_entity.pdbx_description
1 polymer ?
#
loop_
_entity_poly.entity_id
_entity_poly.type
_entity_poly.pdbx_seq_one_letter_code
_entity_poly.pdbx_strand_id
1 'polypeptide(L)'
;MAPSVVINGGISTVKSSPATGRVASVYSEVQASRINHTLPLPSVLKNPFKIVEGPQSSAAGNPDEIAKLFANLFGQPSSILVPFGADTVPSDQKLKIGVVLSGGQAPGGHNVISGIFDYLQDRAKGSILYGFRGGPAGIMKCKYVELTADYIYPYRSQGGFDMICSGRDKIETPEQFKQAEETVMKLDLDGLVVIGGDDSNTNACLLAENFRSKNMKTRVIGCPKTIDGDLKCKEVPTSFGFDTACKIYSEMLGNVMVDARSTGKYYHFVRLMGRAASHITLECALQTHPNITIIGEEVSPFICVSLKLLVDSVVYGY
;
A
#
# COMPACT_ATOMS: atom_id res chain seq x y z
N MET A 1 9.48 28.32 -17.10
CA MET A 1 10.43 27.26 -17.51
C MET A 1 9.71 25.94 -17.31
N ALA A 2 9.69 25.05 -18.31
CA ALA A 2 9.10 23.72 -18.13
C ALA A 2 9.87 22.95 -17.05
N PRO A 3 9.21 22.21 -16.15
CA PRO A 3 9.90 21.44 -15.11
C PRO A 3 10.75 20.35 -15.78
N SER A 4 12.04 20.33 -15.47
CA SER A 4 12.97 19.29 -15.90
C SER A 4 12.70 18.02 -15.10
N VAL A 5 12.11 17.00 -15.74
CA VAL A 5 11.91 15.67 -15.16
C VAL A 5 13.13 14.81 -15.49
N VAL A 6 13.91 14.41 -14.48
CA VAL A 6 15.01 13.47 -14.66
C VAL A 6 14.42 12.04 -14.73
N ILE A 7 14.32 11.50 -15.94
CA ILE A 7 13.99 10.08 -16.18
C ILE A 7 15.28 9.38 -16.59
N ASN A 8 15.81 8.50 -15.74
CA ASN A 8 17.05 7.79 -16.07
C ASN A 8 16.73 6.47 -16.77
N GLY A 9 17.02 6.39 -18.08
CA GLY A 9 16.74 5.21 -18.91
C GLY A 9 16.92 5.42 -20.40
N GLY A 10 18.13 5.81 -20.83
CA GLY A 10 18.55 5.84 -22.24
C GLY A 10 18.21 7.15 -22.99
N ILE A 11 19.17 7.62 -23.80
CA ILE A 11 18.99 8.75 -24.73
C ILE A 11 17.93 8.34 -25.75
N SER A 12 16.74 8.91 -25.66
CA SER A 12 15.79 8.96 -26.77
C SER A 12 15.72 10.41 -27.25
N THR A 13 15.84 10.58 -28.56
CA THR A 13 15.73 11.86 -29.24
C THR A 13 14.42 12.55 -28.87
N VAL A 14 14.50 13.85 -28.60
CA VAL A 14 13.39 14.72 -28.19
C VAL A 14 12.35 14.80 -29.32
N LYS A 15 11.43 13.84 -29.35
CA LYS A 15 10.05 14.08 -29.73
C LYS A 15 9.30 14.33 -28.42
N SER A 16 8.53 15.42 -28.36
CA SER A 16 7.63 15.70 -27.25
C SER A 16 6.65 14.53 -27.07
N SER A 17 7.03 13.56 -26.25
CA SER A 17 6.10 12.57 -25.76
C SER A 17 5.06 13.32 -24.93
N PRO A 18 3.75 13.06 -25.11
CA PRO A 18 2.76 13.64 -24.22
C PRO A 18 3.15 13.21 -22.82
N ALA A 19 3.30 14.17 -21.90
CA ALA A 19 3.64 13.89 -20.52
C ALA A 19 2.68 12.81 -20.02
N THR A 20 3.18 11.60 -19.74
CA THR A 20 2.36 10.42 -19.40
C THR A 20 1.79 10.50 -17.98
N GLY A 21 1.65 11.72 -17.44
CA GLY A 21 1.19 12.01 -16.10
C GLY A 21 -0.14 12.76 -16.13
N ARG A 22 -0.79 12.84 -14.97
CA ARG A 22 -2.07 13.54 -14.84
C ARG A 22 -1.91 15.05 -14.98
N VAL A 23 -2.91 15.69 -15.57
CA VAL A 23 -3.00 17.14 -15.69
C VAL A 23 -4.23 17.61 -14.91
N ALA A 24 -4.03 18.37 -13.84
CA ALA A 24 -5.15 18.81 -12.99
C ALA A 24 -6.16 19.72 -13.71
N SER A 25 -5.77 20.37 -14.81
CA SER A 25 -6.65 21.26 -15.58
C SER A 25 -7.79 20.54 -16.32
N VAL A 26 -7.73 19.21 -16.45
CA VAL A 26 -8.79 18.41 -17.11
C VAL A 26 -9.66 17.64 -16.12
N TYR A 27 -9.51 17.93 -14.83
CA TYR A 27 -10.26 17.24 -13.77
C TYR A 27 -11.72 17.67 -13.73
N SER A 28 -12.61 16.74 -13.40
CA SER A 28 -14.00 17.05 -13.09
C SER A 28 -14.09 17.95 -11.84
N GLU A 29 -15.23 18.59 -11.63
CA GLU A 29 -15.48 19.42 -10.45
C GLU A 29 -15.23 18.67 -9.13
N VAL A 30 -15.64 17.40 -9.07
CA VAL A 30 -15.41 16.54 -7.90
C VAL A 30 -13.92 16.26 -7.72
N GLN A 31 -13.18 15.96 -8.79
CA GLN A 31 -11.74 15.71 -8.69
C GLN A 31 -10.97 16.97 -8.27
N ALA A 32 -11.32 18.12 -8.85
CA ALA A 32 -10.70 19.41 -8.55
C ALA A 32 -10.95 19.83 -7.10
N SER A 33 -12.19 19.69 -6.59
CA SER A 33 -12.50 19.97 -5.19
C SER A 33 -11.77 19.01 -4.24
N ARG A 34 -11.53 17.76 -4.65
CA ARG A 34 -10.84 16.76 -3.83
C ARG A 34 -9.33 16.96 -3.74
N ILE A 35 -8.67 17.55 -4.75
CA ILE A 35 -7.23 17.87 -4.70
C ILE A 35 -6.89 18.71 -3.47
N ASN A 36 -7.72 19.73 -3.18
CA ASN A 36 -7.47 20.69 -2.11
C ASN A 36 -8.01 20.23 -0.75
N HIS A 37 -8.56 19.02 -0.67
CA HIS A 37 -9.11 18.50 0.57
C HIS A 37 -8.00 18.17 1.57
N THR A 38 -8.00 18.87 2.70
CA THR A 38 -7.07 18.60 3.80
C THR A 38 -7.45 17.30 4.50
N LEU A 39 -6.50 16.38 4.58
CA LEU A 39 -6.69 15.13 5.32
C LEU A 39 -6.35 15.32 6.80
N PRO A 40 -7.15 14.76 7.72
CA PRO A 40 -6.84 14.81 9.14
C PRO A 40 -5.58 13.98 9.43
N LEU A 41 -4.64 14.57 10.16
CA LEU A 41 -3.49 13.88 10.71
C LEU A 41 -3.70 13.60 12.21
N PRO A 42 -3.23 12.44 12.71
CA PRO A 42 -3.09 12.21 14.14
C PRO A 42 -2.42 13.38 14.85
N SER A 43 -2.92 13.76 16.03
CA SER A 43 -2.44 14.93 16.78
C SER A 43 -0.93 14.87 17.06
N VAL A 44 -0.39 13.68 17.31
CA VAL A 44 1.04 13.44 17.55
C VAL A 44 1.91 13.81 16.34
N LEU A 45 1.40 13.73 15.10
CA LEU A 45 2.15 14.07 13.89
C LEU A 45 2.10 15.57 13.56
N LYS A 46 1.25 16.35 14.23
CA LYS A 46 1.15 17.81 14.03
C LYS A 46 2.26 18.57 14.74
N ASN A 47 2.78 18.02 15.83
CA ASN A 47 3.80 18.63 16.68
C ASN A 47 5.07 17.76 16.71
N PRO A 48 6.20 18.27 17.21
CA PRO A 48 7.36 17.44 17.50
C PRO A 48 7.00 16.22 18.37
N PHE A 49 7.54 15.06 18.03
CA PHE A 49 7.33 13.81 18.75
C PHE A 49 8.66 13.10 18.94
N LYS A 50 8.70 12.20 19.94
CA LYS A 50 9.78 11.24 20.10
C LYS A 50 9.24 9.83 19.88
N ILE A 51 10.10 8.96 19.39
CA ILE A 51 9.83 7.53 19.27
C ILE A 51 10.29 6.87 20.57
N VAL A 52 9.41 6.10 21.20
CA VAL A 52 9.74 5.26 22.35
C VAL A 52 9.52 3.80 22.00
N GLU A 53 10.40 2.93 22.49
CA GLU A 53 10.26 1.49 22.32
C GLU A 53 9.06 0.98 23.14
N GLY A 54 8.23 0.18 22.49
CA GLY A 54 7.16 -0.59 23.10
C GLY A 54 7.60 -2.02 23.40
N PRO A 55 6.65 -2.95 23.61
CA PRO A 55 6.97 -4.35 23.82
C PRO A 55 7.74 -4.98 22.64
N GLN A 56 8.61 -5.94 22.96
CA GLN A 56 9.26 -6.83 22.01
C GLN A 56 8.22 -7.59 21.18
N SER A 57 8.50 -7.74 19.89
CA SER A 57 7.62 -8.50 18.98
C SER A 57 8.03 -9.97 18.88
N SER A 58 7.12 -10.81 18.38
CA SER A 58 7.40 -12.19 18.02
C SER A 58 6.55 -12.57 16.80
N ALA A 59 6.89 -13.68 16.14
CA ALA A 59 6.11 -14.17 15.01
C ALA A 59 4.79 -14.82 15.49
N ALA A 60 3.72 -14.63 14.71
CA ALA A 60 2.42 -15.23 15.00
C ALA A 60 2.42 -16.77 14.89
N GLY A 61 3.35 -17.33 14.11
CA GLY A 61 3.55 -18.77 13.94
C GLY A 61 5.02 -19.10 13.70
N ASN A 62 5.44 -20.29 14.15
CA ASN A 62 6.79 -20.84 13.99
C ASN A 62 7.94 -19.87 14.40
N PRO A 63 7.92 -19.29 15.61
CA PRO A 63 8.86 -18.24 16.00
C PRO A 63 10.33 -18.67 15.89
N ASP A 64 10.65 -19.92 16.22
CA ASP A 64 12.02 -20.44 16.15
C ASP A 64 12.54 -20.55 14.71
N GLU A 65 11.66 -20.85 13.74
CA GLU A 65 12.02 -20.90 12.32
C GLU A 65 12.18 -19.49 11.74
N ILE A 66 11.26 -18.59 12.08
CA ILE A 66 11.31 -17.19 11.65
C ILE A 66 12.54 -16.49 12.24
N ALA A 67 12.90 -16.77 13.49
CA ALA A 67 14.10 -16.23 14.12
C ALA A 67 15.39 -16.63 13.38
N LYS A 68 15.45 -17.86 12.83
CA LYS A 68 16.59 -18.32 12.02
C LYS A 68 16.66 -17.60 10.67
N LEU A 69 15.52 -17.32 10.05
CA LEU A 69 15.45 -16.60 8.78
C LEU A 69 15.78 -15.11 8.92
N PHE A 70 15.46 -14.52 10.07
CA PHE A 70 15.56 -13.09 10.34
C PHE A 70 16.45 -12.80 11.54
N ALA A 71 17.68 -13.32 11.52
CA ALA A 71 18.61 -13.25 12.65
C ALA A 71 18.91 -11.82 13.11
N ASN A 72 18.81 -10.84 12.22
CA ASN A 72 19.01 -9.44 12.56
C ASN A 72 17.69 -8.75 12.95
N LEU A 73 16.56 -9.08 12.32
CA LEU A 73 15.28 -8.35 12.47
C LEU A 73 14.38 -8.89 13.58
N PHE A 74 14.47 -10.18 13.89
CA PHE A 74 13.57 -10.84 14.80
C PHE A 74 13.61 -10.21 16.20
N GLY A 75 12.44 -10.12 16.85
CA GLY A 75 12.33 -9.60 18.22
C GLY A 75 12.30 -8.08 18.34
N GLN A 76 12.45 -7.31 17.26
CA GLN A 76 12.46 -5.85 17.35
C GLN A 76 11.27 -5.29 18.14
N PRO A 77 11.49 -4.30 19.01
CA PRO A 77 10.40 -3.69 19.77
C PRO A 77 9.47 -2.93 18.83
N SER A 78 8.19 -2.94 19.17
CA SER A 78 7.23 -2.01 18.59
C SER A 78 7.65 -0.56 18.85
N SER A 79 7.18 0.38 18.04
CA SER A 79 7.50 1.79 18.17
C SER A 79 6.25 2.60 18.47
N ILE A 80 6.31 3.47 19.47
CA ILE A 80 5.20 4.34 19.88
C ILE A 80 5.64 5.79 19.70
N LEU A 81 4.80 6.59 19.06
CA LEU A 81 5.01 8.03 18.95
C LEU A 81 4.38 8.72 20.16
N VAL A 82 5.18 9.48 20.91
CA VAL A 82 4.68 10.29 22.02
C VAL A 82 5.02 11.76 21.81
N PRO A 83 4.13 12.69 22.20
CA PRO A 83 4.42 14.12 22.13
C PRO A 83 5.75 14.46 22.81
N PHE A 84 6.52 15.36 22.19
CA PHE A 84 7.77 15.87 22.75
C PHE A 84 7.75 17.40 22.76
N GLY A 85 8.45 18.00 23.73
CA GLY A 85 8.42 19.45 23.98
C GLY A 85 8.75 20.28 22.73
N ALA A 86 8.16 21.48 22.64
CA ALA A 86 8.22 22.36 21.48
C ALA A 86 9.61 22.95 21.16
N ASP A 87 10.61 22.72 22.02
CA ASP A 87 11.93 23.34 21.93
C ASP A 87 12.95 22.55 21.08
N THR A 88 12.51 21.51 20.36
CA THR A 88 13.38 20.82 19.41
C THR A 88 13.36 21.46 18.03
N VAL A 89 14.51 21.99 17.64
CA VAL A 89 14.80 22.39 16.26
C VAL A 89 14.58 21.16 15.35
N PRO A 90 13.82 21.29 14.25
CA PRO A 90 13.70 20.23 13.25
C PRO A 90 15.09 19.74 12.85
N SER A 91 15.25 18.42 12.65
CA SER A 91 16.51 17.89 12.16
C SER A 91 16.82 18.50 10.79
N ASP A 92 17.96 19.18 10.66
CA ASP A 92 18.49 19.65 9.37
C ASP A 92 19.01 18.50 8.48
N GLN A 93 18.77 17.25 8.90
CA GLN A 93 19.19 16.07 8.15
C GLN A 93 18.36 15.93 6.87
N LYS A 94 19.05 16.09 5.74
CA LYS A 94 18.50 15.77 4.41
C LYS A 94 18.44 14.27 4.25
N LEU A 95 17.29 13.76 3.82
CA LEU A 95 17.05 12.35 3.57
C LEU A 95 16.84 12.09 2.08
N LYS A 96 17.32 10.94 1.60
CA LYS A 96 17.00 10.39 0.29
C LYS A 96 16.14 9.15 0.48
N ILE A 97 14.86 9.28 0.16
CA ILE A 97 13.87 8.22 0.35
C ILE A 97 13.44 7.67 -1.00
N GLY A 98 13.43 6.35 -1.15
CA GLY A 98 12.78 5.67 -2.25
C GLY A 98 11.38 5.20 -1.85
N VAL A 99 10.43 5.21 -2.76
CA VAL A 99 9.09 4.64 -2.57
C VAL A 99 8.69 3.78 -3.76
N VAL A 100 8.01 2.66 -3.50
CA VAL A 100 7.49 1.77 -4.54
C VAL A 100 6.04 1.39 -4.24
N LEU A 101 5.21 1.36 -5.28
CA LEU A 101 3.87 0.80 -5.24
C LEU A 101 3.92 -0.65 -5.75
N SER A 102 3.56 -1.61 -4.90
CA SER A 102 3.65 -3.04 -5.20
C SER A 102 2.30 -3.74 -5.10
N GLY A 103 2.05 -4.69 -6.00
CA GLY A 103 0.80 -5.43 -6.09
C GLY A 103 -0.33 -4.70 -6.82
N GLY A 104 -1.55 -5.22 -6.64
CA GLY A 104 -2.77 -4.60 -7.17
C GLY A 104 -3.08 -3.28 -6.48
N GLN A 105 -3.64 -2.34 -7.24
CA GLN A 105 -3.99 -1.00 -6.77
C GLN A 105 -5.01 -1.02 -5.63
N ALA A 106 -4.92 -0.02 -4.76
CA ALA A 106 -5.87 0.22 -3.69
C ALA A 106 -6.11 1.73 -3.55
N PRO A 107 -7.35 2.18 -3.24
CA PRO A 107 -7.61 3.59 -2.96
C PRO A 107 -6.71 4.12 -1.83
N GLY A 108 -6.02 5.24 -2.07
CA GLY A 108 -5.17 5.91 -1.07
C GLY A 108 -3.66 5.78 -1.29
N GLY A 109 -3.17 4.99 -2.25
CA GLY A 109 -1.72 4.85 -2.47
C GLY A 109 -1.00 6.15 -2.81
N HIS A 110 -1.63 7.01 -3.63
CA HIS A 110 -1.09 8.35 -3.90
C HIS A 110 -1.01 9.22 -2.64
N ASN A 111 -1.94 9.06 -1.70
CA ASN A 111 -1.94 9.81 -0.44
C ASN A 111 -0.82 9.37 0.52
N VAL A 112 -0.42 8.09 0.48
CA VAL A 112 0.77 7.62 1.19
C VAL A 112 2.02 8.34 0.66
N ILE A 113 2.17 8.39 -0.66
CA ILE A 113 3.31 9.08 -1.30
C ILE A 113 3.28 10.58 -0.99
N SER A 114 2.12 11.24 -1.11
CA SER A 114 2.01 12.67 -0.81
C SER A 114 2.27 12.97 0.67
N GLY A 115 1.85 12.10 1.59
CA GLY A 115 2.11 12.26 3.02
C GLY A 115 3.60 12.12 3.37
N ILE A 116 4.30 11.17 2.75
CA ILE A 116 5.76 11.05 2.87
C ILE A 116 6.43 12.32 2.33
N PHE A 117 6.00 12.78 1.15
CA PHE A 117 6.55 14.00 0.54
C PHE A 117 6.34 15.21 1.45
N ASP A 118 5.12 15.45 1.95
CA ASP A 118 4.81 16.57 2.83
C ASP A 118 5.62 16.53 4.12
N TYR A 119 5.77 15.35 4.72
CA TYR A 119 6.61 15.17 5.89
C TYR A 119 8.07 15.54 5.62
N LEU A 120 8.63 15.10 4.49
CA LEU A 120 10.00 15.43 4.09
C LEU A 120 10.17 16.94 3.85
N GLN A 121 9.20 17.60 3.21
CA GLN A 121 9.28 19.05 2.96
C GLN A 121 9.12 19.89 4.23
N ASP A 122 8.32 19.43 5.20
CA ASP A 122 8.07 20.17 6.44
C ASP A 122 9.16 19.92 7.49
N ARG A 123 9.61 18.67 7.65
CA ARG A 123 10.46 18.23 8.77
C ARG A 123 11.90 17.89 8.41
N ALA A 124 12.22 17.75 7.12
CA ALA A 124 13.56 17.37 6.65
C ALA A 124 13.91 18.11 5.35
N LYS A 125 13.88 19.46 5.39
CA LYS A 125 14.00 20.31 4.20
C LYS A 125 15.25 20.00 3.38
N GLY A 126 15.08 19.92 2.05
CA GLY A 126 16.13 19.52 1.12
C GLY A 126 16.28 18.01 0.95
N SER A 127 15.37 17.22 1.52
CA SER A 127 15.21 15.80 1.22
C SER A 127 14.70 15.56 -0.20
N ILE A 128 15.02 14.39 -0.75
CA ILE A 128 14.62 13.94 -2.09
C ILE A 128 13.77 12.67 -1.96
N LEU A 129 12.67 12.62 -2.71
CA LEU A 129 11.81 11.44 -2.78
C LEU A 129 11.85 10.86 -4.20
N TYR A 130 12.27 9.61 -4.32
CA TYR A 130 12.31 8.86 -5.57
C TYR A 130 11.16 7.87 -5.64
N GLY A 131 10.37 7.90 -6.72
CA GLY A 131 9.34 6.91 -7.00
C GLY A 131 9.83 5.86 -7.99
N PHE A 132 9.99 4.62 -7.53
CA PHE A 132 10.37 3.49 -8.39
C PHE A 132 9.22 3.03 -9.28
N ARG A 133 9.47 2.96 -10.59
CA ARG A 133 8.42 2.75 -11.58
C ARG A 133 8.13 1.27 -11.81
N GLY A 134 6.84 0.93 -11.83
CA GLY A 134 6.37 -0.41 -12.20
C GLY A 134 6.63 -1.48 -11.13
N GLY A 135 6.58 -1.10 -9.85
CA GLY A 135 6.76 -2.04 -8.74
C GLY A 135 8.20 -2.43 -8.45
N PRO A 136 8.43 -3.58 -7.78
CA PRO A 136 9.77 -3.97 -7.31
C PRO A 136 10.82 -4.13 -8.43
N ALA A 137 10.41 -4.44 -9.66
CA ALA A 137 11.30 -4.41 -10.82
C ALA A 137 11.92 -3.02 -11.07
N GLY A 138 11.23 -1.95 -10.70
CA GLY A 138 11.76 -0.59 -10.75
C GLY A 138 12.96 -0.40 -9.82
N ILE A 139 12.93 -1.01 -8.64
CA ILE A 139 14.06 -1.02 -7.70
C ILE A 139 15.23 -1.78 -8.34
N MET A 140 15.01 -3.04 -8.73
CA MET A 140 16.08 -3.89 -9.28
C MET A 140 16.74 -3.30 -10.54
N LYS A 141 15.96 -2.61 -11.39
CA LYS A 141 16.44 -2.02 -12.65
C LYS A 141 16.87 -0.56 -12.51
N CYS A 142 16.88 -0.01 -11.28
CA CYS A 142 17.15 1.40 -11.00
C CYS A 142 16.30 2.36 -11.88
N LYS A 143 15.02 2.01 -12.09
CA LYS A 143 14.05 2.81 -12.86
C LYS A 143 13.17 3.61 -11.92
N TYR A 144 13.42 4.91 -11.86
CA TYR A 144 12.72 5.82 -10.96
C TYR A 144 12.42 7.17 -11.62
N VAL A 145 11.61 7.95 -10.94
CA VAL A 145 11.40 9.38 -11.19
C VAL A 145 11.55 10.13 -9.86
N GLU A 146 12.12 11.33 -9.90
CA GLU A 146 12.11 12.22 -8.74
C GLU A 146 10.71 12.83 -8.56
N LEU A 147 10.15 12.69 -7.37
CA LEU A 147 8.81 13.16 -7.04
C LEU A 147 8.88 14.57 -6.46
N THR A 148 8.58 15.55 -7.31
CA THR A 148 8.52 16.97 -6.93
C THR A 148 7.09 17.39 -6.56
N ALA A 149 6.94 18.60 -6.01
CA ALA A 149 5.63 19.15 -5.65
C ALA A 149 4.68 19.19 -6.86
N ASP A 150 5.16 19.67 -8.02
CA ASP A 150 4.38 19.73 -9.25
C ASP A 150 4.02 18.34 -9.78
N TYR A 151 4.93 17.37 -9.65
CA TYR A 151 4.66 15.99 -10.06
C TYR A 151 3.57 15.36 -9.20
N ILE A 152 3.59 15.57 -7.89
CA ILE A 152 2.64 14.95 -6.94
C ILE A 152 1.28 15.66 -6.95
N TYR A 153 1.25 16.98 -7.15
CA TYR A 153 0.04 17.81 -7.06
C TYR A 153 -1.21 17.20 -7.73
N PRO A 154 -1.19 16.77 -9.01
CA PRO A 154 -2.38 16.25 -9.65
C PRO A 154 -2.86 14.91 -9.03
N TYR A 155 -2.02 14.16 -8.34
CA TYR A 155 -2.40 12.87 -7.76
C TYR A 155 -2.99 12.97 -6.34
N ARG A 156 -2.94 14.15 -5.71
CA ARG A 156 -3.44 14.34 -4.35
C ARG A 156 -4.91 13.95 -4.24
N SER A 157 -5.19 13.06 -3.30
CA SER A 157 -6.54 12.55 -3.00
C SER A 157 -7.25 11.87 -4.17
N GLN A 158 -6.48 11.43 -5.18
CA GLN A 158 -7.01 10.67 -6.30
C GLN A 158 -6.73 9.17 -6.15
N GLY A 159 -7.66 8.33 -6.61
CA GLY A 159 -7.47 6.88 -6.69
C GLY A 159 -6.43 6.47 -7.73
N GLY A 160 -6.14 5.17 -7.81
CA GLY A 160 -5.16 4.60 -8.75
C GLY A 160 -3.74 4.57 -8.19
N PHE A 161 -2.86 3.85 -8.90
CA PHE A 161 -1.42 3.69 -8.62
C PHE A 161 -0.57 4.21 -9.82
N ASP A 162 -1.20 4.94 -10.73
CA ASP A 162 -0.64 5.36 -12.01
C ASP A 162 0.45 6.45 -11.90
N MET A 163 0.64 7.07 -10.73
CA MET A 163 1.74 8.02 -10.49
C MET A 163 3.11 7.43 -10.81
N ILE A 164 3.35 6.18 -10.41
CA ILE A 164 4.59 5.44 -10.68
C ILE A 164 4.33 4.01 -11.19
N CYS A 165 3.07 3.64 -11.40
CA CYS A 165 2.61 2.28 -11.71
C CYS A 165 3.02 1.27 -10.63
N SER A 166 2.49 0.05 -10.72
CA SER A 166 2.86 -1.04 -9.84
C SER A 166 3.24 -2.30 -10.60
N GLY A 167 3.80 -3.25 -9.87
CA GLY A 167 4.25 -4.56 -10.35
C GLY A 167 4.16 -5.59 -9.23
N ARG A 168 4.33 -6.86 -9.58
CA ARG A 168 4.24 -8.00 -8.64
C ARG A 168 5.54 -8.80 -8.57
N ASP A 169 6.63 -8.23 -9.07
CA ASP A 169 7.93 -8.90 -9.07
C ASP A 169 8.36 -9.24 -7.65
N LYS A 170 8.90 -10.45 -7.51
CA LYS A 170 9.49 -10.92 -6.27
C LYS A 170 10.98 -10.64 -6.23
N ILE A 171 11.52 -10.45 -5.03
CA ILE A 171 12.95 -10.30 -4.79
C ILE A 171 13.36 -11.48 -3.90
N GLU A 172 13.74 -12.58 -4.55
CA GLU A 172 14.01 -13.87 -3.91
C GLU A 172 15.41 -14.41 -4.24
N THR A 173 15.98 -14.08 -5.41
CA THR A 173 17.29 -14.60 -5.80
C THR A 173 18.45 -13.71 -5.34
N PRO A 174 19.66 -14.26 -5.11
CA PRO A 174 20.85 -13.47 -4.76
C PRO A 174 21.15 -12.34 -5.75
N GLU A 175 20.91 -12.56 -7.05
CA GLU A 175 21.10 -11.56 -8.10
C GLU A 175 20.10 -10.40 -7.97
N GLN A 176 18.84 -10.70 -7.63
CA GLN A 176 17.81 -9.69 -7.41
C GLN A 176 18.10 -8.85 -6.16
N PHE A 177 18.57 -9.48 -5.08
CA PHE A 177 19.04 -8.76 -3.89
C PHE A 177 20.21 -7.84 -4.25
N LYS A 178 21.22 -8.36 -4.97
CA LYS A 178 22.37 -7.57 -5.40
C LYS A 178 21.96 -6.36 -6.26
N GLN A 179 21.01 -6.53 -7.18
CA GLN A 179 20.47 -5.43 -7.99
C GLN A 179 19.78 -4.35 -7.14
N ALA A 180 19.02 -4.76 -6.12
CA ALA A 180 18.42 -3.83 -5.17
C ALA A 180 19.49 -3.09 -4.33
N GLU A 181 20.51 -3.81 -3.85
CA GLU A 181 21.65 -3.25 -3.11
C GLU A 181 22.39 -2.19 -3.95
N GLU A 182 22.74 -2.53 -5.20
CA GLU A 182 23.39 -1.62 -6.13
C GLU A 182 22.56 -0.35 -6.36
N THR A 183 21.25 -0.49 -6.47
CA THR A 183 20.34 0.64 -6.66
C THR A 183 20.29 1.56 -5.45
N VAL A 184 20.12 1.01 -4.24
CA VAL A 184 20.04 1.85 -3.03
C VAL A 184 21.39 2.50 -2.69
N MET A 185 22.51 1.84 -2.98
CA MET A 185 23.85 2.43 -2.86
C MET A 185 24.10 3.53 -3.89
N LYS A 186 23.73 3.29 -5.16
CA LYS A 186 23.91 4.27 -6.23
C LYS A 186 23.13 5.56 -5.97
N LEU A 187 21.93 5.44 -5.41
CA LEU A 187 21.10 6.60 -5.04
C LEU A 187 21.39 7.13 -3.63
N ASP A 188 22.25 6.44 -2.86
CA ASP A 188 22.59 6.75 -1.47
C ASP A 188 21.33 6.92 -0.61
N LEU A 189 20.41 5.95 -0.70
CA LEU A 189 19.12 6.03 0.01
C LEU A 189 19.30 5.84 1.52
N ASP A 190 18.69 6.74 2.30
CA ASP A 190 18.50 6.58 3.74
C ASP A 190 17.36 5.58 4.03
N GLY A 191 16.34 5.56 3.17
CA GLY A 191 15.16 4.73 3.37
C GLY A 191 14.49 4.29 2.08
N LEU A 192 13.84 3.13 2.13
CA LEU A 192 13.02 2.56 1.06
C LEU A 192 11.65 2.17 1.63
N VAL A 193 10.58 2.80 1.13
CA VAL A 193 9.20 2.53 1.53
C VAL A 193 8.52 1.63 0.51
N VAL A 194 8.11 0.44 0.95
CA VAL A 194 7.40 -0.55 0.13
C VAL A 194 5.92 -0.51 0.49
N ILE A 195 5.09 -0.03 -0.43
CA ILE A 195 3.64 0.08 -0.24
C ILE A 195 2.97 -1.10 -0.95
N GLY A 196 2.45 -2.06 -0.20
CA GLY A 196 1.91 -3.29 -0.81
C GLY A 196 1.22 -4.22 0.18
N GLY A 197 0.79 -5.38 -0.34
CA GLY A 197 0.13 -6.43 0.46
C GLY A 197 1.11 -7.31 1.22
N ASP A 198 0.64 -8.46 1.65
CA ASP A 198 1.41 -9.54 2.26
C ASP A 198 2.67 -9.90 1.44
N ASP A 199 2.52 -10.27 0.16
CA ASP A 199 3.65 -10.61 -0.72
C ASP A 199 4.72 -9.50 -0.78
N SER A 200 4.27 -8.24 -0.77
CA SER A 200 5.14 -7.08 -0.89
C SER A 200 5.84 -6.74 0.42
N ASN A 201 5.16 -6.91 1.56
CA ASN A 201 5.78 -6.74 2.87
C ASN A 201 6.71 -7.91 3.21
N THR A 202 6.49 -9.10 2.64
CA THR A 202 7.47 -10.20 2.65
C THR A 202 8.76 -9.78 1.93
N ASN A 203 8.67 -9.24 0.69
CA ASN A 203 9.84 -8.68 0.00
C ASN A 203 10.52 -7.58 0.83
N ALA A 204 9.74 -6.68 1.47
CA ALA A 204 10.28 -5.61 2.29
C ALA A 204 11.07 -6.15 3.50
N CYS A 205 10.55 -7.19 4.17
CA CYS A 205 11.21 -7.84 5.30
C CYS A 205 12.52 -8.53 4.86
N LEU A 206 12.50 -9.26 3.75
CA LEU A 206 13.68 -9.92 3.20
C LEU A 206 14.77 -8.90 2.79
N LEU A 207 14.38 -7.80 2.15
CA LEU A 207 15.30 -6.70 1.83
C LEU A 207 15.88 -6.06 3.09
N ALA A 208 15.05 -5.81 4.11
CA ALA A 208 15.49 -5.21 5.36
C ALA A 208 16.52 -6.09 6.09
N GLU A 209 16.31 -7.41 6.08
CA GLU A 209 17.21 -8.39 6.69
C GLU A 209 18.54 -8.42 5.94
N ASN A 210 18.48 -8.53 4.61
CA ASN A 210 19.65 -8.50 3.74
C ASN A 210 20.48 -7.22 3.95
N PHE A 211 19.87 -6.05 3.86
CA PHE A 211 20.56 -4.76 4.02
C PHE A 211 21.20 -4.64 5.41
N ARG A 212 20.51 -5.11 6.45
CA ARG A 212 21.04 -5.03 7.82
C ARG A 212 22.16 -6.04 8.07
N SER A 213 22.07 -7.26 7.55
CA SER A 213 23.16 -8.25 7.63
C SER A 213 24.47 -7.75 6.99
N LYS A 214 24.35 -6.82 6.03
CA LYS A 214 25.46 -6.18 5.31
C LYS A 214 25.82 -4.79 5.86
N ASN A 215 25.27 -4.39 7.00
CA ASN A 215 25.47 -3.08 7.63
C ASN A 215 25.23 -1.89 6.68
N MET A 216 24.27 -2.04 5.76
CA MET A 216 23.91 -0.95 4.84
C MET A 216 23.15 0.15 5.58
N LYS A 217 23.34 1.39 5.13
CA LYS A 217 22.67 2.58 5.68
C LYS A 217 21.16 2.55 5.47
N THR A 218 20.70 2.04 4.33
CA THR A 218 19.30 2.10 3.90
C THR A 218 18.39 1.28 4.80
N ARG A 219 17.36 1.91 5.37
CA ARG A 219 16.29 1.22 6.11
C ARG A 219 15.12 0.89 5.18
N VAL A 220 14.42 -0.20 5.42
CA VAL A 220 13.25 -0.59 4.62
C VAL A 220 12.00 -0.55 5.50
N ILE A 221 10.96 0.11 5.04
CA ILE A 221 9.69 0.30 5.76
C ILE A 221 8.55 -0.22 4.90
N GLY A 222 7.71 -1.08 5.48
CA GLY A 222 6.49 -1.59 4.86
C GLY A 222 5.28 -0.71 5.14
N CYS A 223 4.39 -0.54 4.16
CA CYS A 223 3.10 0.12 4.34
C CYS A 223 1.95 -0.84 3.95
N PRO A 224 0.98 -1.09 4.84
CA PRO A 224 -0.01 -2.16 4.67
C PRO A 224 -1.12 -1.78 3.69
N LYS A 225 -0.98 -2.22 2.44
CA LYS A 225 -1.92 -1.99 1.35
C LYS A 225 -2.59 -3.28 0.94
N THR A 226 -3.91 -3.38 1.07
CA THR A 226 -4.71 -4.43 0.43
C THR A 226 -6.17 -4.07 0.54
N ILE A 227 -6.93 -4.29 -0.55
CA ILE A 227 -8.40 -4.20 -0.46
C ILE A 227 -8.99 -5.45 0.18
N ASP A 228 -8.24 -6.56 0.21
CA ASP A 228 -8.71 -7.87 0.68
C ASP A 228 -8.85 -7.89 2.21
N GLY A 229 -8.25 -6.92 2.91
CA GLY A 229 -8.36 -6.78 4.36
C GLY A 229 -7.64 -7.88 5.13
N ASP A 230 -6.70 -8.58 4.50
CA ASP A 230 -6.01 -9.78 4.99
C ASP A 230 -4.63 -9.50 5.60
N LEU A 231 -4.11 -8.27 5.47
CA LEU A 231 -2.88 -7.84 6.13
C LEU A 231 -3.21 -7.07 7.42
N LYS A 232 -3.38 -7.81 8.52
CA LYS A 232 -3.80 -7.26 9.83
C LYS A 232 -3.05 -7.90 11.00
N CYS A 233 -2.87 -7.12 12.05
CA CYS A 233 -2.43 -7.58 13.37
C CYS A 233 -2.99 -6.64 14.44
N LYS A 234 -2.61 -6.84 15.71
CA LYS A 234 -3.07 -5.98 16.82
C LYS A 234 -2.74 -4.49 16.59
N GLU A 235 -1.57 -4.22 16.01
CA GLU A 235 -1.06 -2.88 15.73
C GLU A 235 -1.56 -2.33 14.38
N VAL A 236 -1.95 -3.22 13.46
CA VAL A 236 -2.48 -2.87 12.13
C VAL A 236 -3.92 -3.41 12.02
N PRO A 237 -4.92 -2.67 12.54
CA PRO A 237 -6.29 -3.16 12.58
C PRO A 237 -6.94 -3.28 11.20
N THR A 238 -6.45 -2.52 10.22
CA THR A 238 -6.92 -2.58 8.83
C THR A 238 -5.84 -2.12 7.86
N SER A 239 -5.87 -2.69 6.66
CA SER A 239 -5.08 -2.24 5.53
C SER A 239 -5.79 -1.11 4.79
N PHE A 240 -5.03 -0.16 4.23
CA PHE A 240 -5.67 0.91 3.49
C PHE A 240 -6.24 0.39 2.15
N GLY A 241 -7.34 1.02 1.73
CA GLY A 241 -8.11 0.66 0.53
C GLY A 241 -9.28 -0.29 0.77
N PHE A 242 -9.26 -1.08 1.86
CA PHE A 242 -10.36 -1.97 2.25
C PHE A 242 -11.69 -1.20 2.42
N ASP A 243 -11.67 -0.11 3.21
CA ASP A 243 -12.86 0.72 3.49
C ASP A 243 -13.53 1.25 2.20
N THR A 244 -12.74 1.88 1.33
CA THR A 244 -13.27 2.45 0.09
C THR A 244 -13.77 1.38 -0.87
N ALA A 245 -13.06 0.24 -0.97
CA ALA A 245 -13.52 -0.87 -1.81
C ALA A 245 -14.86 -1.42 -1.33
N CYS A 246 -15.00 -1.69 -0.03
CA CYS A 246 -16.24 -2.21 0.54
C CYS A 246 -17.40 -1.23 0.39
N LYS A 247 -17.19 0.08 0.61
CA LYS A 247 -18.24 1.09 0.39
C LYS A 247 -18.80 1.07 -1.03
N ILE A 248 -17.92 1.06 -2.04
CA ILE A 248 -18.34 1.03 -3.44
C ILE A 248 -19.01 -0.30 -3.79
N TYR A 249 -18.48 -1.43 -3.32
CA TYR A 249 -19.10 -2.73 -3.57
C TYR A 249 -20.48 -2.85 -2.93
N SER A 250 -20.64 -2.41 -1.68
CA SER A 250 -21.92 -2.38 -0.97
C SER A 250 -22.94 -1.46 -1.65
N GLU A 251 -22.52 -0.29 -2.12
CA GLU A 251 -23.40 0.62 -2.87
C GLU A 251 -23.95 -0.06 -4.14
N MET A 252 -23.06 -0.70 -4.92
CA MET A 252 -23.47 -1.39 -6.15
C MET A 252 -24.36 -2.60 -5.86
N LEU A 253 -24.03 -3.38 -4.82
CA LEU A 253 -24.84 -4.51 -4.36
C LEU A 253 -26.23 -4.07 -3.91
N GLY A 254 -26.30 -3.01 -3.09
CA GLY A 254 -27.57 -2.45 -2.62
C GLY A 254 -28.46 -2.01 -3.79
N ASN A 255 -27.88 -1.36 -4.81
CA ASN A 255 -28.61 -0.96 -6.01
C ASN A 255 -29.17 -2.16 -6.79
N VAL A 256 -28.38 -3.22 -6.95
CA VAL A 256 -28.83 -4.47 -7.59
C VAL A 256 -29.94 -5.15 -6.79
N MET A 257 -29.86 -5.14 -5.46
CA MET A 257 -30.91 -5.70 -4.59
C MET A 257 -32.22 -4.92 -4.69
N VAL A 258 -32.16 -3.59 -4.81
CA VAL A 258 -33.35 -2.75 -5.04
C VAL A 258 -33.98 -3.06 -6.41
N ASP A 259 -33.17 -3.24 -7.45
CA ASP A 259 -33.67 -3.63 -8.78
C ASP A 259 -34.36 -5.01 -8.76
N ALA A 260 -33.72 -6.01 -8.13
CA ALA A 260 -34.29 -7.34 -7.97
C ALA A 260 -35.62 -7.31 -7.20
N ARG A 261 -35.69 -6.54 -6.11
CA ARG A 261 -36.93 -6.35 -5.33
C ARG A 261 -38.02 -5.65 -6.13
N SER A 262 -37.65 -4.70 -6.99
CA SER A 262 -38.60 -3.92 -7.79
C SER A 262 -39.20 -4.74 -8.93
N THR A 263 -38.43 -5.66 -9.50
CA THR A 263 -38.85 -6.46 -10.66
C THR A 263 -39.41 -7.85 -10.31
N GLY A 264 -39.00 -8.42 -9.17
CA GLY A 264 -39.51 -9.70 -8.66
C GLY A 264 -39.16 -10.94 -9.49
N LYS A 265 -38.16 -10.88 -10.37
CA LYS A 265 -37.87 -11.95 -11.36
C LYS A 265 -36.39 -12.37 -11.50
N TYR A 266 -35.46 -11.67 -10.85
CA TYR A 266 -34.02 -11.92 -11.05
C TYR A 266 -33.34 -12.45 -9.79
N TYR A 267 -32.43 -13.40 -10.00
CA TYR A 267 -31.44 -13.84 -9.02
C TYR A 267 -30.07 -13.37 -9.48
N HIS A 268 -29.43 -12.49 -8.72
CA HIS A 268 -28.11 -11.96 -9.04
C HIS A 268 -27.03 -12.71 -8.27
N PHE A 269 -26.07 -13.28 -9.00
CA PHE A 269 -24.87 -13.88 -8.44
C PHE A 269 -23.72 -12.89 -8.57
N VAL A 270 -23.28 -12.30 -7.46
CA VAL A 270 -22.22 -11.28 -7.46
C VAL A 270 -20.96 -11.86 -6.85
N ARG A 271 -19.89 -11.93 -7.63
CA ARG A 271 -18.56 -12.32 -7.18
C ARG A 271 -17.74 -11.08 -6.85
N LEU A 272 -17.30 -10.96 -5.60
CA LEU A 272 -16.43 -9.89 -5.15
C LEU A 272 -14.96 -10.27 -5.29
N MET A 273 -14.09 -9.25 -5.26
CA MET A 273 -12.66 -9.45 -5.02
C MET A 273 -12.44 -9.94 -3.57
N GLY A 274 -11.25 -10.43 -3.26
CA GLY A 274 -10.96 -11.11 -1.98
C GLY A 274 -10.33 -12.46 -2.25
N ARG A 275 -9.01 -12.49 -2.45
CA ARG A 275 -8.28 -13.67 -2.96
C ARG A 275 -8.39 -14.89 -2.05
N ALA A 276 -7.99 -14.72 -0.80
CA ALA A 276 -7.82 -15.82 0.16
C ALA A 276 -8.77 -15.72 1.36
N ALA A 277 -9.29 -14.52 1.65
CA ALA A 277 -10.15 -14.25 2.78
C ALA A 277 -11.48 -13.63 2.34
N SER A 278 -12.55 -13.89 3.09
CA SER A 278 -13.90 -13.38 2.80
C SER A 278 -14.20 -12.04 3.47
N HIS A 279 -13.20 -11.28 3.91
CA HIS A 279 -13.42 -10.02 4.63
C HIS A 279 -14.26 -9.01 3.83
N ILE A 280 -13.98 -8.84 2.53
CA ILE A 280 -14.78 -7.95 1.66
C ILE A 280 -16.22 -8.46 1.58
N THR A 281 -16.38 -9.76 1.34
CA THR A 281 -17.70 -10.41 1.23
C THR A 281 -18.51 -10.23 2.50
N LEU A 282 -17.91 -10.48 3.66
CA LEU A 282 -18.56 -10.33 4.95
C LEU A 282 -18.95 -8.86 5.21
N GLU A 283 -18.05 -7.92 4.97
CA GLU A 283 -18.33 -6.49 5.14
C GLU A 283 -19.47 -6.02 4.24
N CYS A 284 -19.46 -6.42 2.96
CA CYS A 284 -20.54 -6.08 2.03
C CYS A 284 -21.88 -6.70 2.43
N ALA A 285 -21.86 -7.95 2.91
CA ALA A 285 -23.05 -8.64 3.38
C ALA A 285 -23.66 -7.96 4.62
N LEU A 286 -22.83 -7.54 5.58
CA LEU A 286 -23.27 -6.81 6.76
C LEU A 286 -23.86 -5.43 6.42
N GLN A 287 -23.40 -4.78 5.35
CA GLN A 287 -23.94 -3.48 4.91
C GLN A 287 -25.22 -3.60 4.08
N THR A 288 -25.43 -4.71 3.36
CA THR A 288 -26.51 -4.83 2.36
C THR A 288 -27.56 -5.87 2.68
N HIS A 289 -27.28 -6.82 3.57
CA HIS A 289 -28.15 -7.94 3.97
C HIS A 289 -28.67 -8.77 2.77
N PRO A 290 -27.78 -9.32 1.92
CA PRO A 290 -28.20 -10.15 0.79
C PRO A 290 -28.86 -11.44 1.29
N ASN A 291 -29.70 -12.06 0.44
CA ASN A 291 -30.40 -13.29 0.80
C ASN A 291 -29.46 -14.46 1.13
N ILE A 292 -28.34 -14.55 0.43
CA ILE A 292 -27.33 -15.59 0.60
C ILE A 292 -25.94 -14.94 0.54
N THR A 293 -25.09 -15.30 1.50
CA THR A 293 -23.66 -14.95 1.52
C THR A 293 -22.86 -16.23 1.74
N ILE A 294 -21.85 -16.46 0.90
CA ILE A 294 -20.96 -17.62 1.04
C ILE A 294 -19.64 -17.13 1.62
N ILE A 295 -19.27 -17.64 2.80
CA ILE A 295 -18.02 -17.33 3.49
C ILE A 295 -17.06 -18.50 3.30
N GLY A 296 -15.95 -18.25 2.61
CA GLY A 296 -14.95 -19.28 2.28
C GLY A 296 -14.37 -19.97 3.51
N GLU A 297 -14.17 -19.24 4.59
CA GLU A 297 -13.66 -19.74 5.86
C GLU A 297 -14.67 -20.60 6.62
N GLU A 298 -15.98 -20.50 6.35
CA GLU A 298 -16.97 -21.47 6.85
C GLU A 298 -17.00 -22.73 5.99
N VAL A 299 -16.80 -22.60 4.68
CA VAL A 299 -16.79 -23.74 3.76
C VAL A 299 -15.52 -24.59 3.91
N SER A 300 -14.37 -23.97 4.15
CA SER A 300 -13.05 -24.63 4.19
C SER A 300 -12.80 -25.64 5.33
N PRO A 301 -13.21 -25.43 6.60
CA PRO A 301 -12.95 -26.38 7.68
C PRO A 301 -13.82 -27.64 7.57
N PHE A 302 -14.94 -27.57 6.86
CA PHE A 302 -15.70 -28.76 6.50
C PHE A 302 -15.18 -29.32 5.17
N ILE A 303 -14.12 -30.13 5.26
CA ILE A 303 -13.60 -30.98 4.16
C ILE A 303 -14.73 -31.84 3.49
N CYS A 304 -15.92 -31.93 4.11
CA CYS A 304 -17.10 -32.64 3.62
C CYS A 304 -18.17 -31.78 2.92
N VAL A 305 -18.07 -30.43 2.83
CA VAL A 305 -19.03 -29.66 2.02
C VAL A 305 -18.64 -29.80 0.55
N SER A 306 -19.19 -30.83 -0.09
CA SER A 306 -19.07 -30.97 -1.54
C SER A 306 -19.67 -29.74 -2.24
N LEU A 307 -19.17 -29.42 -3.44
CA LEU A 307 -19.79 -28.38 -4.28
C LEU A 307 -21.29 -28.60 -4.46
N LYS A 308 -21.73 -29.88 -4.47
CA LYS A 308 -23.14 -30.25 -4.51
C LYS A 308 -23.90 -29.77 -3.27
N LEU A 309 -23.37 -29.93 -2.07
CA LEU A 309 -24.02 -29.47 -0.84
C LEU A 309 -24.17 -27.94 -0.81
N LEU A 310 -23.17 -27.21 -1.32
CA LEU A 310 -23.25 -25.76 -1.46
C LEU A 310 -24.32 -25.34 -2.48
N VAL A 311 -24.46 -26.07 -3.59
CA VAL A 311 -25.53 -25.84 -4.56
C VAL A 311 -26.89 -26.16 -3.95
N ASP A 312 -26.99 -27.28 -3.22
CA ASP A 312 -28.22 -27.69 -2.56
C ASP A 312 -28.65 -26.66 -1.49
N SER A 313 -27.73 -26.08 -0.72
CA SER A 313 -28.08 -25.03 0.25
C SER A 313 -28.61 -23.75 -0.43
N VAL A 314 -28.06 -23.38 -1.59
CA VAL A 314 -28.54 -22.24 -2.37
C VAL A 314 -29.92 -22.49 -2.97
N VAL A 315 -30.18 -23.71 -3.45
CA VAL A 315 -31.47 -24.08 -4.10
C VAL A 315 -32.58 -24.27 -3.06
N TYR A 316 -32.30 -24.92 -1.94
CA TYR A 316 -33.32 -25.36 -0.99
C TYR A 316 -33.40 -24.51 0.29
N GLY A 317 -32.42 -23.64 0.57
CA GLY A 317 -32.45 -22.71 1.71
C GLY A 317 -32.28 -23.39 3.07
N TYR A 318 -31.19 -24.13 3.24
CA TYR A 318 -30.79 -24.73 4.52
C TYR A 318 -29.91 -23.81 5.37
#